data_AF-A0A9X8YQ08-F1
#
_entry.id   AF-A0A9X8YQ08-F1
#
_cell.length_a   1.000
_cell.length_b   1.000
_cell.length_c   1.000
_cell.angle_alpha   90.00
_cell.angle_beta   90.00
_cell.angle_gamma   90.00
#
_symmetry.space_group_name_H-M   'P 1'
#
loop_
_entity.id
_entity.type
_entity.pdbx_description
1 polymer ?
#
loop_
_entity_poly.entity_id
_entity_poly.type
_entity_poly.pdbx_seq_one_letter_code
_entity_poly.pdbx_strand_id
1 'polypeptide(L)'
;MTKPAFLITIDTEGDNLWQNHDRIATENTRFLPRFQALCEKYAFKPVYLTNYEMAMDPAYVEFARDVIARGTGEVGMHLHAWNSPPLTPLTDDDWRHKPYLIEYPADQIRAKVDHMTKLLEDAFQTKMLSHRAGRWAFNEYYASLLLEYGYQVDCSVTPRVNWQFSPGNPQGNGGTDYSRFPSQAYFI
;
A
#
# COMPACT_ATOMS: atom_id res chain seq x y z
N MET A 1 1.28 23.00 -24.22
CA MET A 1 1.47 22.70 -22.79
C MET A 1 0.52 21.58 -22.41
N THR A 2 1.03 20.44 -21.97
CA THR A 2 0.20 19.33 -21.46
C THR A 2 -0.41 19.77 -20.13
N LYS A 3 -1.73 19.63 -19.99
CA LYS A 3 -2.43 19.93 -18.73
C LYS A 3 -1.86 19.02 -17.63
N PRO A 4 -1.46 19.53 -16.45
CA PRO A 4 -0.95 18.70 -15.37
C PRO A 4 -2.03 17.73 -14.88
N ALA A 5 -1.62 16.50 -14.56
CA ALA A 5 -2.48 15.54 -13.89
C ALA A 5 -2.59 15.89 -12.40
N PHE A 6 -3.77 15.67 -11.82
CA PHE A 6 -4.01 15.78 -10.38
C PHE A 6 -4.66 14.47 -9.92
N LEU A 7 -3.99 13.77 -9.01
CA LEU A 7 -4.41 12.48 -8.49
C LEU A 7 -4.58 12.60 -6.98
N ILE A 8 -5.61 11.93 -6.45
CA ILE A 8 -5.85 11.81 -5.01
C ILE A 8 -5.66 10.35 -4.66
N THR A 9 -4.73 10.07 -3.76
CA THR A 9 -4.54 8.73 -3.20
C THR A 9 -4.70 8.78 -1.70
N ILE A 10 -5.35 7.79 -1.11
CA ILE A 10 -5.48 7.64 0.35
C ILE A 10 -4.88 6.29 0.72
N ASP A 11 -3.85 6.29 1.57
CA ASP A 11 -3.35 5.06 2.19
C ASP A 11 -4.32 4.71 3.32
N THR A 12 -5.20 3.74 3.06
CA THR A 12 -6.18 3.27 4.03
C THR A 12 -5.51 2.22 4.91
N GLU A 13 -5.12 2.68 6.10
CA GLU A 13 -4.49 1.87 7.15
C GLU A 13 -5.41 1.74 8.38
N GLY A 14 -5.24 0.67 9.14
CA GLY A 14 -5.94 0.52 10.42
C GLY A 14 -5.54 1.57 11.47
N ASP A 15 -6.43 1.81 12.43
CA ASP A 15 -6.29 2.83 13.48
C ASP A 15 -5.04 2.62 14.32
N ASN A 16 -4.20 3.66 14.39
CA ASN A 16 -2.96 3.65 15.19
C ASN A 16 -2.04 2.46 14.89
N LEU A 17 -2.05 1.95 13.65
CA LEU A 17 -1.23 0.81 13.20
C LEU A 17 0.23 0.90 13.65
N TRP A 18 0.80 2.10 13.65
CA TRP A 18 2.21 2.31 13.94
C TRP A 18 2.58 2.17 15.42
N GLN A 19 1.59 2.19 16.32
CA GLN A 19 1.79 2.21 17.77
C GLN A 19 1.16 1.01 18.48
N ASN A 20 0.10 0.41 17.92
CA ASN A 20 -0.68 -0.63 18.58
C ASN A 20 -0.38 -2.01 18.01
N HIS A 21 0.14 -2.92 18.85
CA HIS A 21 0.54 -4.27 18.48
C HIS A 21 -0.51 -5.36 18.79
N ASP A 22 -1.54 -5.05 19.59
CA ASP A 22 -2.49 -6.06 20.08
C ASP A 22 -3.75 -6.17 19.20
N ARG A 23 -4.42 -5.03 18.99
CA ARG A 23 -5.65 -4.98 18.20
C ARG A 23 -5.74 -3.65 17.47
N ILE A 24 -5.59 -3.71 16.16
CA ILE A 24 -5.77 -2.56 15.28
C ILE A 24 -7.24 -2.48 14.91
N ALA A 25 -7.87 -1.35 15.24
CA ALA A 25 -9.27 -1.09 14.87
C ALA A 25 -9.34 -0.46 13.46
N THR A 26 -10.55 -0.32 12.93
CA THR A 26 -10.81 0.31 11.62
C THR A 26 -11.99 1.28 11.72
N GLU A 27 -12.11 1.96 12.87
CA GLU A 27 -13.16 2.96 13.10
C GLU A 27 -13.01 4.15 12.14
N ASN A 28 -11.79 4.41 11.66
CA ASN A 28 -11.54 5.38 10.60
C ASN A 28 -12.32 5.11 9.29
N THR A 29 -12.71 3.86 8.99
CA THR A 29 -13.57 3.48 7.85
C THR A 29 -14.82 4.35 7.79
N ARG A 30 -15.44 4.63 8.94
CA ARG A 30 -16.71 5.38 9.03
C ARG A 30 -16.61 6.82 8.54
N PHE A 31 -15.40 7.34 8.39
CA PHE A 31 -15.15 8.70 7.90
C PHE A 31 -14.89 8.77 6.39
N LEU A 32 -14.68 7.63 5.70
CA LEU A 32 -14.41 7.60 4.26
C LEU A 32 -15.61 8.05 3.40
N PRO A 33 -16.88 7.70 3.71
CA PRO A 33 -18.02 8.11 2.89
C PRO A 33 -18.14 9.63 2.71
N ARG A 34 -17.85 10.43 3.76
CA ARG A 34 -17.91 11.89 3.68
C ARG A 34 -16.84 12.45 2.72
N PHE A 35 -15.66 11.82 2.70
CA PHE A 35 -14.55 12.23 1.84
C PHE A 35 -14.82 11.82 0.39
N GLN A 36 -15.35 10.61 0.18
CA GLN A 36 -15.78 10.16 -1.14
C GLN A 36 -16.85 11.07 -1.74
N ALA A 37 -17.88 11.43 -0.96
CA ALA A 37 -18.92 12.35 -1.40
C ALA A 37 -18.35 13.75 -1.79
N LEU A 38 -17.33 14.22 -1.06
CA LEU A 38 -16.63 15.45 -1.41
C LEU A 38 -15.85 15.32 -2.73
N CYS A 39 -15.17 14.20 -2.96
CA CYS A 39 -14.46 13.95 -4.22
C CYS A 39 -15.44 13.92 -5.40
N GLU A 40 -16.55 13.18 -5.25
CA GLU A 40 -17.59 13.04 -6.28
C GLU A 40 -18.26 14.37 -6.62
N LYS A 41 -18.48 15.25 -5.63
CA LYS A 41 -18.99 16.62 -5.86
C LYS A 41 -18.14 17.41 -6.87
N TYR A 42 -16.83 17.15 -6.91
CA TYR A 42 -15.90 17.79 -7.83
C TYR A 42 -15.43 16.86 -8.96
N ALA A 43 -16.12 15.73 -9.17
CA ALA A 43 -15.81 14.71 -10.17
C ALA A 43 -14.38 14.11 -10.06
N PHE A 44 -13.79 14.13 -8.86
CA PHE A 44 -12.55 13.43 -8.58
C PHE A 44 -12.81 11.96 -8.26
N LYS A 45 -11.90 11.09 -8.73
CA LYS A 45 -11.91 9.65 -8.45
C LYS A 45 -10.66 9.30 -7.64
N PRO A 46 -10.76 9.18 -6.30
CA PRO A 46 -9.61 8.84 -5.49
C PRO A 46 -9.22 7.37 -5.67
N VAL A 47 -7.95 7.06 -5.41
CA VAL A 47 -7.45 5.69 -5.27
C VAL A 47 -7.24 5.38 -3.80
N TYR A 48 -7.90 4.35 -3.29
CA TYR A 48 -7.78 3.85 -1.93
C TYR A 48 -6.75 2.72 -1.88
N LEU A 49 -5.53 3.05 -1.47
CA LEU A 49 -4.41 2.13 -1.34
C LEU A 49 -4.55 1.38 0.00
N THR A 50 -5.00 0.14 -0.08
CA THR A 50 -5.61 -0.61 1.03
C THR A 50 -4.62 -1.56 1.69
N ASN A 51 -4.51 -1.48 3.02
CA ASN A 51 -3.72 -2.40 3.83
C ASN A 51 -4.51 -3.62 4.32
N TYR A 52 -3.83 -4.54 5.01
CA TYR A 52 -4.43 -5.78 5.50
C TYR A 52 -5.64 -5.54 6.42
N GLU A 53 -5.54 -4.68 7.44
CA GLU A 53 -6.63 -4.44 8.38
C GLU A 53 -7.88 -3.92 7.69
N MET A 54 -7.72 -2.96 6.77
CA MET A 54 -8.83 -2.39 6.04
C MET A 54 -9.46 -3.41 5.09
N ALA A 55 -8.66 -4.27 4.43
CA ALA A 55 -9.17 -5.35 3.60
C ALA A 55 -9.98 -6.40 4.40
N MET A 56 -9.70 -6.54 5.69
CA MET A 56 -10.41 -7.44 6.60
C MET A 56 -11.64 -6.81 7.26
N ASP A 57 -11.86 -5.49 7.11
CA ASP A 57 -13.02 -4.79 7.67
C ASP A 57 -14.24 -4.88 6.74
N PRO A 58 -15.32 -5.57 7.15
CA PRO A 58 -16.52 -5.68 6.32
C PRO A 58 -17.14 -4.33 5.93
N ALA A 59 -17.08 -3.33 6.81
CA ALA A 59 -17.62 -2.00 6.53
C ALA A 59 -16.79 -1.26 5.47
N TYR A 60 -15.47 -1.45 5.48
CA TYR A 60 -14.59 -0.91 4.45
C TYR A 60 -14.80 -1.63 3.12
N VAL A 61 -14.94 -2.96 3.17
CA VAL A 61 -15.20 -3.76 1.98
C VAL A 61 -16.52 -3.36 1.32
N GLU A 62 -17.59 -3.17 2.10
CA GLU A 62 -18.87 -2.66 1.60
C GLU A 62 -18.72 -1.28 0.94
N PHE A 63 -18.08 -0.33 1.64
CA PHE A 63 -17.83 1.01 1.13
C PHE A 63 -17.05 1.01 -0.20
N ALA A 64 -15.93 0.29 -0.24
CA ALA A 64 -15.06 0.30 -1.41
C ALA A 64 -15.68 -0.45 -2.60
N ARG A 65 -16.46 -1.52 -2.38
CA ARG A 65 -17.23 -2.19 -3.44
C ARG A 65 -18.28 -1.27 -4.06
N ASP A 66 -18.96 -0.44 -3.27
CA ASP A 66 -19.86 0.59 -3.79
C ASP A 66 -19.12 1.62 -4.66
N VAL A 67 -17.98 2.14 -4.18
CA VAL A 67 -17.14 3.09 -4.94
C VAL A 67 -16.70 2.51 -6.28
N ILE A 68 -16.24 1.25 -6.30
CA ILE A 68 -15.85 0.54 -7.52
C ILE A 68 -17.06 0.36 -8.45
N ALA A 69 -18.19 -0.12 -7.92
CA ALA A 69 -19.40 -0.39 -8.72
C ALA A 69 -19.95 0.88 -9.39
N ARG A 70 -19.84 2.04 -8.71
CA ARG A 70 -20.23 3.35 -9.27
C ARG A 70 -19.16 3.97 -10.16
N GLY A 71 -17.97 3.39 -10.25
CA GLY A 71 -16.85 3.89 -11.04
C GLY A 71 -16.34 5.26 -10.55
N THR A 72 -16.50 5.56 -9.26
CA THR A 72 -16.15 6.84 -8.63
C THR A 72 -14.84 6.79 -7.85
N GLY A 73 -14.10 5.68 -7.92
CA GLY A 73 -12.77 5.53 -7.34
C GLY A 73 -12.16 4.18 -7.72
N GLU A 74 -10.97 3.93 -7.21
CA GLU A 74 -10.22 2.68 -7.40
C GLU A 74 -9.70 2.16 -6.05
N VAL A 75 -9.48 0.86 -5.94
CA VAL A 75 -8.73 0.24 -4.84
C VAL A 75 -7.40 -0.30 -5.36
N GLY A 76 -6.33 0.00 -4.65
CA GLY A 76 -4.99 -0.56 -4.89
C GLY A 76 -4.40 -1.20 -3.63
N MET A 77 -3.22 -1.79 -3.75
CA MET A 77 -2.53 -2.46 -2.65
C MET A 77 -1.63 -1.52 -1.84
N HIS A 78 -1.70 -1.60 -0.51
CA HIS A 78 -0.79 -0.94 0.42
C HIS A 78 -0.26 -1.90 1.50
N LEU A 79 0.83 -2.61 1.20
CA LEU A 79 1.33 -3.69 2.05
C LEU A 79 2.34 -3.20 3.09
N HIS A 80 2.07 -3.48 4.37
CA HIS A 80 3.01 -3.29 5.48
C HIS A 80 3.60 -4.63 5.95
N ALA A 81 4.89 -4.84 5.71
CA ALA A 81 5.48 -6.18 5.79
C ALA A 81 5.44 -6.79 7.21
N TRP A 82 5.55 -5.96 8.26
CA TRP A 82 5.60 -6.44 9.65
C TRP A 82 4.24 -6.93 10.19
N ASN A 83 3.11 -6.49 9.61
CA ASN A 83 1.77 -6.85 10.08
C ASN A 83 0.94 -7.67 9.07
N SER A 84 1.36 -7.71 7.80
CA SER A 84 0.57 -8.33 6.74
C SER A 84 0.96 -9.81 6.62
N PRO A 85 0.00 -10.75 6.66
CA PRO A 85 0.29 -12.17 6.54
C PRO A 85 0.95 -12.52 5.19
N PRO A 86 1.72 -13.64 5.12
CA PRO A 86 2.09 -14.49 6.25
C PRO A 86 3.03 -13.78 7.24
N LEU A 87 2.78 -13.97 8.54
CA LEU A 87 3.61 -13.38 9.60
C LEU A 87 4.80 -14.29 9.84
N THR A 88 5.98 -13.86 9.37
CA THR A 88 7.26 -14.50 9.63
C THR A 88 8.20 -13.42 10.13
N PRO A 89 8.65 -13.48 11.40
CA PRO A 89 9.50 -12.43 11.96
C PRO A 89 10.82 -12.31 11.20
N LEU A 90 11.22 -11.09 10.85
CA LEU A 90 12.55 -10.80 10.28
C LEU A 90 13.57 -10.41 11.35
N THR A 91 13.11 -9.73 12.40
CA THR A 91 13.92 -9.23 13.51
C THR A 91 13.49 -9.86 14.84
N ASP A 92 14.13 -9.47 15.94
CA ASP A 92 13.74 -9.83 17.30
C ASP A 92 12.43 -9.15 17.74
N ASP A 93 12.07 -8.01 17.12
CA ASP A 93 10.83 -7.28 17.36
C ASP A 93 10.40 -6.47 16.13
N ASP A 94 9.64 -7.09 15.23
CA ASP A 94 9.16 -6.45 14.00
C ASP A 94 8.16 -5.32 14.25
N TRP A 95 7.48 -5.29 15.41
CA TRP A 95 6.61 -4.16 15.77
C TRP A 95 7.41 -2.94 16.17
N ARG A 96 8.57 -3.12 16.80
CA ARG A 96 9.52 -2.04 17.08
C ARG A 96 10.25 -1.59 15.82
N HIS A 97 10.80 -2.53 15.06
CA HIS A 97 11.70 -2.25 13.95
C HIS A 97 10.97 -1.94 12.64
N LYS A 98 9.75 -2.44 12.47
CA LYS A 98 8.89 -2.28 11.29
C LYS A 98 9.66 -2.48 9.99
N PRO A 99 10.35 -3.62 9.82
CA PRO A 99 11.21 -3.85 8.66
C PRO A 99 10.47 -3.59 7.35
N TYR A 100 11.20 -3.01 6.38
CA TYR A 100 10.70 -2.77 5.03
C TYR A 100 10.49 -4.10 4.31
N LEU A 101 9.50 -4.18 3.40
CA LEU A 101 9.27 -5.42 2.65
C LEU A 101 10.54 -5.88 1.92
N ILE A 102 11.29 -4.95 1.33
CA ILE A 102 12.52 -5.24 0.59
C ILE A 102 13.68 -5.78 1.44
N GLU A 103 13.55 -5.78 2.77
CA GLU A 103 14.54 -6.36 3.70
C GLU A 103 14.28 -7.85 3.97
N TYR A 104 13.12 -8.38 3.56
CA TYR A 104 12.78 -9.79 3.73
C TYR A 104 13.43 -10.67 2.64
N PRO A 105 13.63 -11.97 2.92
CA PRO A 105 13.98 -12.96 1.90
C PRO A 105 12.97 -12.99 0.73
N ALA A 106 13.45 -13.30 -0.47
CA ALA A 106 12.68 -13.20 -1.71
C ALA A 106 11.39 -14.05 -1.72
N ASP A 107 11.42 -15.23 -1.10
CA ASP A 107 10.28 -16.12 -0.92
C ASP A 107 9.21 -15.50 -0.01
N GLN A 108 9.61 -14.83 1.07
CA GLN A 108 8.70 -14.15 1.99
C GLN A 108 8.07 -12.90 1.36
N ILE A 109 8.85 -12.12 0.61
CA ILE A 109 8.32 -10.98 -0.16
C ILE A 109 7.21 -11.48 -1.10
N ARG A 110 7.50 -12.52 -1.90
CA ARG A 110 6.53 -13.10 -2.83
C ARG A 110 5.28 -13.59 -2.10
N ALA A 111 5.44 -14.33 -1.00
CA ALA A 111 4.30 -14.85 -0.25
C ALA A 111 3.40 -13.75 0.32
N LYS A 112 3.98 -12.64 0.79
CA LYS A 112 3.24 -11.47 1.28
C LYS A 112 2.49 -10.74 0.16
N VAL A 113 3.15 -10.52 -0.98
CA VAL A 113 2.51 -9.93 -2.17
C VAL A 113 1.38 -10.81 -2.67
N ASP A 114 1.62 -12.11 -2.83
CA ASP A 114 0.63 -13.09 -3.25
C ASP A 114 -0.61 -13.07 -2.34
N HIS A 115 -0.39 -13.12 -1.03
CA HIS A 115 -1.46 -13.11 -0.04
C HIS A 115 -2.28 -11.82 -0.12
N MET A 116 -1.63 -10.66 -0.11
CA MET A 116 -2.33 -9.37 -0.16
C MET A 116 -3.06 -9.16 -1.48
N THR A 117 -2.45 -9.49 -2.63
CA THR A 117 -3.13 -9.39 -3.92
C THR A 117 -4.38 -10.27 -3.94
N LYS A 118 -4.29 -11.54 -3.54
CA LYS A 118 -5.45 -12.44 -3.49
C LYS A 118 -6.53 -11.95 -2.54
N LEU A 119 -6.16 -11.55 -1.33
CA LEU A 119 -7.11 -11.02 -0.34
C LEU A 119 -7.89 -9.82 -0.91
N LEU A 120 -7.21 -8.87 -1.51
CA LEU A 120 -7.84 -7.68 -2.09
C LEU A 120 -8.71 -8.06 -3.30
N GLU A 121 -8.21 -8.88 -4.22
CA GLU A 121 -8.97 -9.31 -5.40
C GLU A 121 -10.23 -10.11 -5.00
N ASP A 122 -10.14 -10.97 -3.98
CA ASP A 122 -11.27 -11.73 -3.44
C ASP A 122 -12.26 -10.81 -2.69
N ALA A 123 -11.78 -9.84 -1.91
CA ALA A 123 -12.66 -8.92 -1.18
C ALA A 123 -13.44 -7.99 -2.12
N PHE A 124 -12.76 -7.44 -3.13
CA PHE A 124 -13.33 -6.41 -4.00
C PHE A 124 -13.85 -6.95 -5.34
N GLN A 125 -13.55 -8.21 -5.67
CA GLN A 125 -13.96 -8.88 -6.91
C GLN A 125 -13.51 -8.12 -8.17
N THR A 126 -12.31 -7.54 -8.11
CA THR A 126 -11.67 -6.83 -9.23
C THR A 126 -10.16 -7.01 -9.16
N LYS A 127 -9.49 -6.87 -10.31
CA LYS A 127 -8.02 -6.90 -10.39
C LYS A 127 -7.38 -5.71 -9.68
N MET A 128 -6.28 -5.97 -8.96
CA MET A 128 -5.48 -4.91 -8.35
C MET A 128 -4.50 -4.34 -9.38
N LEU A 129 -4.63 -3.05 -9.68
CA LEU A 129 -3.83 -2.38 -10.74
C LEU A 129 -2.87 -1.33 -10.19
N SER A 130 -3.22 -0.69 -9.09
CA SER A 130 -2.39 0.33 -8.42
C SER A 130 -1.73 -0.21 -7.15
N HIS A 131 -0.53 0.26 -6.88
CA HIS A 131 0.25 -0.11 -5.70
C HIS A 131 0.98 1.08 -5.07
N ARG A 132 1.13 1.02 -3.75
CA ARG A 132 2.14 1.78 -3.00
C ARG A 132 2.70 0.91 -1.88
N ALA A 133 4.02 0.81 -1.80
CA ALA A 133 4.72 0.08 -0.77
C ALA A 133 4.48 0.74 0.59
N GLY A 134 4.22 -0.08 1.60
CA GLY A 134 4.30 0.35 2.99
C GLY A 134 5.68 0.95 3.26
N ARG A 135 5.69 2.12 3.88
CA ARG A 135 6.92 2.89 4.18
C ARG A 135 7.75 3.28 2.93
N TRP A 136 7.16 3.28 1.74
CA TRP A 136 7.76 3.74 0.47
C TRP A 136 9.03 3.00 0.02
N ALA A 137 9.35 1.82 0.57
CA ALA A 137 10.53 1.06 0.18
C ALA A 137 10.24 0.09 -0.97
N PHE A 138 11.02 0.22 -2.05
CA PHE A 138 10.77 -0.46 -3.32
C PHE A 138 12.10 -0.83 -3.98
N ASN A 139 12.16 -1.98 -4.66
CA ASN A 139 13.34 -2.45 -5.38
C ASN A 139 12.95 -3.23 -6.65
N GLU A 140 13.96 -3.62 -7.44
CA GLU A 140 13.76 -4.32 -8.72
C GLU A 140 13.00 -5.64 -8.56
N TYR A 141 13.31 -6.43 -7.54
CA TYR A 141 12.61 -7.69 -7.30
C TYR A 141 11.13 -7.45 -6.99
N TYR A 142 10.81 -6.48 -6.12
CA TYR A 142 9.43 -6.15 -5.82
C TYR A 142 8.69 -5.63 -7.06
N ALA A 143 9.32 -4.79 -7.88
CA ALA A 143 8.75 -4.36 -9.15
C ALA A 143 8.46 -5.54 -10.09
N SER A 144 9.37 -6.51 -10.18
CA SER A 144 9.16 -7.71 -11.01
C SER A 144 7.97 -8.55 -10.56
N LEU A 145 7.70 -8.61 -9.25
CA LEU A 145 6.51 -9.26 -8.72
C LEU A 145 5.24 -8.51 -9.10
N LEU A 146 5.22 -7.18 -8.96
CA LEU A 146 4.05 -6.39 -9.33
C LEU A 146 3.69 -6.56 -10.83
N LEU A 147 4.70 -6.61 -11.71
CA LEU A 147 4.52 -6.97 -13.13
C LEU A 147 3.86 -8.34 -13.30
N GLU A 148 4.37 -9.35 -12.59
CA GLU A 148 3.89 -10.73 -12.66
C GLU A 148 2.42 -10.85 -12.23
N TYR A 149 2.00 -10.10 -11.20
CA TYR A 149 0.61 -10.08 -10.70
C TYR A 149 -0.32 -9.18 -11.53
N GLY A 150 0.21 -8.40 -12.47
CA GLY A 150 -0.57 -7.57 -13.39
C GLY A 150 -0.88 -6.15 -12.90
N TYR A 151 -0.14 -5.65 -11.91
CA TYR A 151 -0.18 -4.23 -11.55
C TYR A 151 0.36 -3.38 -12.69
N GLN A 152 -0.16 -2.16 -12.83
CA GLN A 152 0.16 -1.23 -13.93
C GLN A 152 0.87 0.03 -13.44
N VAL A 153 0.65 0.40 -12.17
CA VAL A 153 1.16 1.66 -11.61
C VAL A 153 1.64 1.44 -10.19
N ASP A 154 2.83 1.96 -9.91
CA ASP A 154 3.38 2.11 -8.57
C ASP A 154 3.60 3.59 -8.26
N CYS A 155 3.36 3.97 -7.00
CA CYS A 155 3.65 5.31 -6.50
C CYS A 155 4.44 5.29 -5.18
N SER A 156 5.40 4.37 -5.08
CA SER A 156 6.30 4.19 -3.94
C SER A 156 7.59 5.00 -4.04
N VAL A 157 8.12 5.14 -5.27
CA VAL A 157 9.36 5.87 -5.50
C VAL A 157 9.17 7.34 -5.15
N THR A 158 10.07 7.87 -4.30
CA THR A 158 10.05 9.25 -3.81
C THR A 158 11.32 9.97 -4.27
N PRO A 159 11.38 10.47 -5.52
CA PRO A 159 12.58 11.08 -6.07
C PRO A 159 13.14 12.18 -5.16
N ARG A 160 14.47 12.26 -5.06
CA ARG A 160 15.22 13.21 -4.21
C ARG A 160 15.20 12.89 -2.71
N VAL A 161 14.59 11.79 -2.28
CA VAL A 161 14.55 11.35 -0.89
C VAL A 161 15.50 10.16 -0.68
N ASN A 162 16.23 10.14 0.43
CA ASN A 162 17.04 9.01 0.85
C ASN A 162 16.47 8.39 2.14
N TRP A 163 16.00 7.15 2.07
CA TRP A 163 15.41 6.42 3.20
C TRP A 163 16.38 5.49 3.93
N GLN A 164 17.65 5.37 3.52
CA GLN A 164 18.62 4.43 4.12
C GLN A 164 18.84 4.65 5.62
N PHE A 165 18.67 5.89 6.10
CA PHE A 165 18.83 6.24 7.51
C PHE A 165 17.54 6.08 8.32
N SER A 166 16.44 5.72 7.68
CA SER A 166 15.19 5.44 8.36
C SER A 166 15.21 4.01 8.93
N PRO A 167 14.87 3.82 10.21
CA PRO A 167 14.92 2.50 10.84
C PRO A 167 14.13 1.43 10.07
N GLY A 168 14.66 0.22 10.01
CA GLY A 168 14.04 -0.98 9.46
C GLY A 168 14.63 -2.18 10.20
N ASN A 169 14.99 -3.24 9.47
CA ASN A 169 15.80 -4.31 10.02
C ASN A 169 17.13 -3.75 10.60
N PRO A 170 17.45 -3.97 11.89
CA PRO A 170 18.72 -3.51 12.48
C PRO A 170 19.98 -4.05 11.82
N GLN A 171 19.87 -5.18 11.12
CA GLN A 171 20.96 -5.79 10.35
C GLN A 171 20.88 -5.46 8.84
N GLY A 172 19.88 -4.66 8.44
CA GLY A 172 19.65 -4.23 7.07
C GLY A 172 20.31 -2.90 6.72
N ASN A 173 20.01 -2.40 5.53
CA ASN A 173 20.51 -1.12 5.02
C ASN A 173 19.45 0.01 5.09
N GLY A 174 18.34 -0.23 5.79
CA GLY A 174 17.20 0.69 5.82
C GLY A 174 16.41 0.71 4.51
N GLY A 175 15.70 1.81 4.28
CA GLY A 175 14.89 1.99 3.07
C GLY A 175 15.73 2.30 1.83
N THR A 176 15.07 2.45 0.67
CA THR A 176 15.73 2.75 -0.60
C THR A 176 16.24 4.19 -0.69
N ASP A 177 17.42 4.40 -1.29
CA ASP A 177 17.90 5.73 -1.67
C ASP A 177 17.37 6.12 -3.07
N TYR A 178 16.39 7.02 -3.10
CA TYR A 178 15.83 7.58 -4.33
C TYR A 178 16.41 8.95 -4.71
N SER A 179 17.52 9.39 -4.09
CA SER A 179 18.12 10.70 -4.33
C SER A 179 18.50 10.94 -5.80
N ARG A 180 18.80 9.86 -6.52
CA ARG A 180 19.18 9.86 -7.95
C ARG A 180 18.10 9.34 -8.89
N PHE A 181 16.91 9.04 -8.38
CA PHE A 181 15.83 8.49 -9.18
C PHE A 181 15.17 9.58 -10.05
N PRO A 182 14.77 9.26 -11.30
CA PRO A 182 14.04 10.16 -12.18
C PRO A 182 12.77 10.77 -11.52
N SER A 183 12.39 11.98 -11.89
CA SER A 183 11.15 12.61 -11.37
C SER A 183 9.94 12.41 -12.29
N GLN A 184 10.11 11.66 -13.38
CA GLN A 184 9.04 11.27 -14.29
C GLN A 184 8.19 10.16 -13.67
N ALA A 185 7.00 9.94 -14.23
CA ALA A 185 6.15 8.84 -13.82
C ALA A 185 6.83 7.48 -14.07
N TYR A 186 6.66 6.58 -13.10
CA TYR A 186 7.09 5.18 -13.18
C TYR A 186 5.87 4.35 -13.57
N PHE A 187 5.99 3.60 -14.64
CA PHE A 187 4.97 2.64 -15.08
C PHE A 187 5.51 1.25 -14.87
N ILE A 188 4.62 0.35 -14.46
CA ILE A 188 4.88 -1.08 -14.29
C ILE A 188 4.21 -1.76 -15.48
#